data_AF-A0A089IZC8-F1
#
_entry.id   AF-A0A089IZC8-F1
#
_cell.length_a   1.000
_cell.length_b   1.000
_cell.length_c   1.000
_cell.angle_alpha   90.00
_cell.angle_beta   90.00
_cell.angle_gamma   90.00
#
_symmetry.space_group_name_H-M   'P 1'
#
loop_
_entity.id
_entity.type
_entity.pdbx_description
1 polymer ?
#
loop_
_entity_poly.entity_id
_entity_poly.type
_entity_poly.pdbx_seq_one_letter_code
_entity_poly.pdbx_strand_id
1 'polypeptide(L)'
;MLKEIFVNSAMTYEYPPDGGIIPIIDPYDGCTIGCPYCFQLDDETWNTNLNVKLNISDVLQKELIQWNKEDTVYLGSKCDPYMEIERKYQLTRKCLLELSKLNLKCMVTTNMVLQDVKTEI
;
A
#
# COMPACT_ATOMS: atom_id res chain seq x y z
N MET A 1 14.41 12.51 0.02
CA MET A 1 15.35 11.56 0.64
C MET A 1 14.66 10.21 0.77
N LEU A 2 15.28 9.13 0.28
CA LEU A 2 14.79 7.76 0.45
C LEU A 2 15.35 7.19 1.76
N LYS A 3 14.48 6.57 2.57
CA LYS A 3 14.86 5.87 3.82
C LYS A 3 14.22 4.50 3.87
N GLU A 4 14.95 3.53 4.37
CA GLU A 4 14.43 2.20 4.68
C GLU A 4 14.06 2.17 6.16
N ILE A 5 12.84 1.73 6.48
CA ILE A 5 12.29 1.74 7.83
C ILE A 5 11.63 0.41 8.18
N PHE A 6 11.46 0.19 9.47
CA PHE A 6 10.65 -0.89 10.02
C PHE A 6 9.39 -0.30 10.65
N VAL A 7 8.25 -0.98 10.47
CA VAL A 7 6.96 -0.58 11.01
C VAL A 7 6.42 -1.62 11.99
N ASN A 8 5.57 -1.17 12.90
CA ASN A 8 4.87 -2.05 13.85
C ASN A 8 3.45 -2.40 13.39
N SER A 9 2.93 -1.67 12.41
CA SER A 9 1.63 -1.94 11.79
C SER A 9 1.73 -1.73 10.29
N ALA A 10 1.10 -2.63 9.52
CA ALA A 10 1.06 -2.54 8.07
C ALA A 10 -0.20 -1.81 7.59
N MET A 11 -1.28 -1.95 8.34
CA MET A 11 -2.58 -1.42 7.99
C MET A 11 -2.87 -0.08 8.64
N THR A 12 -3.32 0.87 7.83
CA THR A 12 -3.87 2.15 8.27
C THR A 12 -5.35 2.22 7.92
N TYR A 13 -6.05 3.22 8.45
CA TYR A 13 -7.48 3.39 8.20
C TYR A 13 -7.77 4.81 7.76
N GLU A 14 -8.61 4.93 6.74
CA GLU A 14 -9.24 6.19 6.35
C GLU A 14 -10.73 6.18 6.71
N TYR A 15 -11.23 7.37 7.05
CA TYR A 15 -12.57 7.59 7.58
C TYR A 15 -13.30 8.57 6.66
N PRO A 16 -13.94 8.09 5.58
CA PRO A 16 -14.77 8.93 4.73
C PRO A 16 -15.96 9.56 5.49
N PRO A 17 -16.52 10.68 4.98
CA PRO A 17 -17.62 11.40 5.62
C PRO A 17 -18.93 10.60 5.77
N ASP A 18 -19.09 9.51 5.01
CA ASP A 18 -20.24 8.61 5.09
C ASP A 18 -20.20 7.67 6.31
N GLY A 19 -19.15 7.76 7.13
CA GLY A 19 -18.95 6.92 8.30
C GLY A 19 -18.34 5.55 8.00
N GLY A 20 -17.90 5.32 6.76
CA GLY A 20 -17.15 4.14 6.38
C GLY A 20 -15.78 4.06 7.07
N ILE A 21 -15.19 2.87 7.04
CA ILE A 21 -13.82 2.63 7.47
C ILE A 21 -13.13 1.90 6.32
N ILE A 22 -12.08 2.52 5.77
CA ILE A 22 -11.34 1.97 4.64
C ILE A 22 -9.99 1.48 5.16
N PRO A 23 -9.77 0.16 5.20
CA PRO A 23 -8.48 -0.40 5.58
C PRO A 23 -7.51 -0.32 4.42
N ILE A 24 -6.34 0.26 4.67
CA ILE A 24 -5.36 0.63 3.65
C ILE A 24 -4.01 0.01 3.97
N ILE A 25 -3.37 -0.51 2.94
CA ILE A 25 -1.97 -0.90 2.92
C ILE A 25 -1.23 0.07 2.00
N ASP A 26 -0.32 0.85 2.57
CA ASP A 26 0.63 1.67 1.83
C ASP A 26 2.04 1.11 2.07
N PRO A 27 2.62 0.35 1.13
CA PRO A 27 3.96 -0.25 1.27
C PRO A 27 5.09 0.78 1.40
N TYR A 28 4.81 2.00 0.97
CA TYR A 28 5.71 3.13 0.98
C TYR A 28 5.02 4.33 1.64
N ASP A 29 5.78 5.20 2.29
CA ASP A 29 5.29 6.54 2.66
C ASP A 29 5.89 7.58 1.71
N GLY A 30 5.05 8.49 1.23
CA GLY A 30 5.41 9.44 0.19
C GLY A 30 5.23 8.89 -1.22
N CYS A 31 5.23 9.78 -2.21
CA CYS A 31 4.97 9.41 -3.60
C CYS A 31 5.79 10.23 -4.59
N THR A 32 6.52 9.56 -5.48
CA THR A 32 7.36 10.20 -6.49
C THR A 32 6.60 10.56 -7.78
N ILE A 33 5.33 10.18 -7.90
CA ILE A 33 4.51 10.50 -9.08
C ILE A 33 4.23 12.01 -9.16
N GLY A 34 4.05 12.68 -8.02
CA GLY A 34 3.93 14.14 -7.97
C GLY A 34 2.67 14.69 -8.66
N CYS A 35 1.53 14.01 -8.54
CA CYS A 35 0.28 14.46 -9.15
C CYS A 35 -0.11 15.87 -8.64
N PRO A 36 -0.40 16.84 -9.53
CA PRO A 36 -0.74 18.22 -9.14
C PRO A 36 -2.12 18.37 -8.48
N TYR A 37 -2.86 17.27 -8.35
CA TYR A 37 -4.18 17.18 -7.71
C TYR A 37 -4.19 16.17 -6.55
N CYS A 38 -3.03 15.78 -6.03
CA CYS A 38 -2.99 14.81 -4.93
C CYS A 38 -3.58 15.40 -3.64
N PHE A 39 -4.32 14.60 -2.89
CA PHE A 39 -4.85 15.02 -1.59
C PHE A 39 -3.78 15.19 -0.50
N GLN A 40 -2.53 14.79 -0.78
CA GLN A 40 -1.38 14.95 0.11
C GLN A 40 -0.57 16.22 -0.17
N LEU A 41 -1.05 17.11 -1.05
CA LEU A 41 -0.30 18.33 -1.43
C LEU A 41 0.00 19.29 -0.28
N ASP A 42 -0.81 19.27 0.79
CA ASP A 42 -0.57 20.08 1.99
C ASP A 42 0.61 19.57 2.84
N ASP A 43 1.07 18.33 2.61
CA ASP A 43 2.31 17.82 3.19
C ASP A 43 3.49 18.16 2.27
N GLU A 44 4.21 19.23 2.61
CA GLU A 44 5.38 19.71 1.88
C GLU A 44 6.48 18.64 1.71
N THR A 45 6.48 17.61 2.55
CA THR A 45 7.48 16.55 2.54
C THR A 45 7.03 15.30 1.78
N TRP A 46 5.75 15.18 1.44
CA TRP A 46 5.16 13.96 0.88
C TRP A 46 5.78 13.51 -0.44
N ASN A 47 6.11 14.45 -1.34
CA ASN A 47 6.71 14.13 -2.63
C ASN A 47 8.26 14.13 -2.60
N THR A 48 8.87 14.65 -1.53
CA THR A 48 10.33 14.75 -1.41
C THR A 48 10.91 13.66 -0.52
N ASN A 49 10.16 13.17 0.46
CA ASN A 49 10.58 12.10 1.37
C ASN A 49 9.87 10.80 1.03
N LEU A 50 10.65 9.73 0.97
CA LEU A 50 10.15 8.41 0.63
C LEU A 50 10.64 7.42 1.69
N ASN A 51 9.72 6.77 2.38
CA ASN A 51 10.06 5.68 3.29
C ASN A 51 9.64 4.34 2.69
N VAL A 52 10.54 3.36 2.79
CA VAL A 52 10.33 1.98 2.36
C VAL A 52 10.14 1.10 3.58
N LYS A 53 8.94 0.54 3.75
CA LYS A 53 8.57 -0.25 4.94
C LYS A 53 9.04 -1.71 4.78
N LEU A 54 10.33 -1.96 5.05
CA LEU A 54 11.01 -3.22 4.70
C LEU A 54 10.32 -4.49 5.24
N ASN A 55 9.71 -4.42 6.42
CA ASN A 55 9.03 -5.54 7.07
C ASN A 55 7.50 -5.53 6.92
N ILE A 56 6.95 -4.70 6.02
CA ILE A 56 5.50 -4.52 5.95
C ILE A 56 4.76 -5.83 5.67
N SER A 57 5.30 -6.71 4.82
CA SER A 57 4.66 -8.01 4.52
C SER A 57 4.61 -8.92 5.75
N ASP A 58 5.66 -8.91 6.57
CA ASP A 58 5.75 -9.77 7.76
C ASP A 58 4.78 -9.30 8.86
N VAL A 59 4.60 -7.98 8.97
CA VAL A 59 3.63 -7.36 9.87
C VAL A 59 2.22 -7.61 9.36
N LEU A 60 1.99 -7.39 8.07
CA LEU A 60 0.71 -7.62 7.41
C LEU A 60 0.24 -9.06 7.61
N GLN A 61 1.12 -10.04 7.41
CA GLN A 61 0.79 -11.45 7.61
C GLN A 61 0.17 -11.71 8.99
N LYS A 62 0.67 -11.07 10.05
CA LYS A 62 0.16 -11.22 11.42
C LYS A 62 -1.19 -10.52 11.59
N GLU A 63 -1.36 -9.33 11.02
CA GLU A 63 -2.60 -8.56 11.06
C GLU A 63 -3.74 -9.28 10.31
N LEU A 64 -3.42 -9.97 9.21
CA LEU A 64 -4.41 -10.64 8.38
C LEU A 64 -5.02 -11.92 8.99
N ILE A 65 -4.42 -12.50 10.04
CA ILE A 65 -4.90 -13.75 10.66
C ILE A 65 -6.36 -13.63 11.15
N GLN A 66 -6.73 -12.43 11.62
CA GLN A 66 -8.08 -12.15 12.15
C GLN A 66 -8.94 -11.35 11.17
N TRP A 67 -8.51 -11.22 9.92
CA TRP A 67 -9.18 -10.38 8.93
C TRP A 67 -10.46 -11.04 8.41
N ASN A 68 -11.51 -10.24 8.29
CA ASN A 68 -12.77 -10.70 7.71
C ASN A 68 -12.65 -10.77 6.19
N LYS A 69 -12.94 -11.93 5.61
CA LYS A 69 -12.83 -12.17 4.16
C LYS A 69 -13.78 -11.32 3.32
N GLU A 70 -14.87 -10.84 3.91
CA GLU A 70 -15.81 -9.96 3.21
C GLU A 70 -15.29 -8.53 3.07
N ASP A 71 -14.37 -8.11 3.95
CA ASP A 71 -13.81 -6.77 3.94
C ASP A 71 -12.75 -6.64 2.85
N THR A 72 -12.87 -5.59 2.03
CA THR A 72 -11.91 -5.29 0.97
C THR A 72 -10.79 -4.43 1.53
N VAL A 73 -9.54 -4.85 1.31
CA VAL A 73 -8.35 -4.06 1.66
C VAL A 73 -7.93 -3.20 0.47
N TYR A 74 -7.63 -1.94 0.73
CA TYR A 74 -7.22 -0.98 -0.29
C TYR A 74 -5.71 -0.86 -0.29
N LEU A 75 -5.09 -0.85 -1.47
CA LEU A 75 -3.66 -0.74 -1.62
C LEU A 75 -3.33 0.46 -2.50
N GLY A 76 -2.55 1.39 -1.97
CA GLY A 76 -2.23 2.65 -2.62
C GLY A 76 -3.27 3.72 -2.35
N SER A 77 -3.18 4.36 -1.18
CA SER A 77 -3.90 5.61 -0.88
C SER A 77 -2.93 6.79 -0.91
N LYS A 78 -2.02 6.85 0.06
CA LYS A 78 -1.08 7.97 0.18
C LYS A 78 0.12 7.84 -0.75
N CYS A 79 0.37 6.64 -1.28
CA CYS A 79 1.44 6.38 -2.21
C CYS A 79 0.93 5.64 -3.45
N ASP A 80 1.64 5.78 -4.57
CA ASP A 80 1.45 4.85 -5.68
C ASP A 80 2.24 3.57 -5.41
N PRO A 81 1.60 2.40 -5.33
CA PRO A 81 2.27 1.17 -4.94
C PRO A 81 3.20 0.60 -6.01
N TYR A 82 3.13 1.11 -7.25
CA TYR A 82 3.94 0.69 -8.39
C TYR A 82 4.89 1.80 -8.88
N MET A 83 5.30 2.70 -7.98
CA MET A 83 6.43 3.59 -8.23
C MET A 83 7.67 2.82 -8.72
N GLU A 84 8.59 3.55 -9.35
CA GLU A 84 9.87 3.04 -9.87
C GLU A 84 10.63 2.10 -8.92
N ILE A 85 10.59 2.42 -7.61
CA ILE A 85 11.24 1.70 -6.53
C ILE A 85 10.67 0.28 -6.31
N GLU A 86 9.43 0.02 -6.70
CA GLU A 86 8.79 -1.30 -6.55
C GLU A 86 9.57 -2.37 -7.32
N ARG A 87 10.23 -2.01 -8.43
CA ARG A 87 11.10 -2.95 -9.17
C ARG A 87 12.24 -3.49 -8.34
N LYS A 88 12.73 -2.72 -7.36
CA LYS A 88 13.79 -3.14 -6.44
C LYS A 88 13.21 -3.84 -5.21
N TYR A 89 12.21 -3.24 -4.57
CA TYR A 89 11.77 -3.66 -3.23
C TYR A 89 10.66 -4.73 -3.24
N GLN A 90 9.82 -4.71 -4.27
CA GLN A 90 8.72 -5.67 -4.47
C GLN A 90 7.77 -5.77 -3.27
N LEU A 91 7.57 -4.68 -2.52
CA LEU A 91 6.76 -4.72 -1.30
C LEU A 91 5.27 -4.83 -1.62
N THR A 92 4.81 -4.15 -2.68
CA THR A 92 3.44 -4.30 -3.17
C THR A 92 3.18 -5.75 -3.56
N ARG A 93 4.09 -6.35 -4.34
CA ARG A 93 4.00 -7.76 -4.71
C ARG A 93 3.93 -8.68 -3.49
N LYS A 94 4.78 -8.47 -2.49
CA LYS A 94 4.78 -9.27 -1.25
C LYS A 94 3.45 -9.12 -0.49
N CYS A 95 2.93 -7.91 -0.35
CA CYS A 95 1.62 -7.68 0.29
C CYS A 95 0.49 -8.41 -0.45
N LEU A 96 0.47 -8.34 -1.78
CA LEU A 96 -0.52 -9.05 -2.60
C LEU A 96 -0.43 -10.58 -2.45
N LEU A 97 0.79 -11.13 -2.34
CA LEU A 97 0.98 -12.55 -2.07
C LEU A 97 0.42 -12.96 -0.69
N GLU A 98 0.62 -12.15 0.36
CA GLU A 98 0.04 -12.44 1.67
C GLU A 98 -1.50 -12.42 1.64
N LEU A 99 -2.09 -11.43 0.96
CA LEU A 99 -3.54 -11.36 0.75
C LEU A 99 -4.07 -12.57 -0.04
N SER A 100 -3.34 -12.97 -1.09
CA SER A 100 -3.69 -14.11 -1.95
C SER A 100 -3.68 -15.44 -1.19
N LYS A 101 -2.68 -15.69 -0.31
CA LYS A 101 -2.61 -16.90 0.52
C LYS A 101 -3.89 -17.13 1.35
N LEU A 102 -4.57 -16.06 1.72
CA LEU A 102 -5.77 -16.10 2.55
C LEU A 102 -7.08 -15.91 1.75
N ASN A 103 -6.98 -15.74 0.42
CA ASN A 103 -8.07 -15.42 -0.48
C ASN A 103 -8.84 -14.15 -0.07
N LEU A 104 -8.12 -13.10 0.31
CA LEU A 104 -8.70 -11.82 0.69
C LEU A 104 -8.93 -10.92 -0.51
N LYS A 105 -10.04 -10.18 -0.49
CA LYS A 105 -10.38 -9.19 -1.51
C LYS A 105 -9.47 -7.98 -1.32
N CYS A 106 -8.92 -7.48 -2.42
CA CYS A 106 -8.20 -6.21 -2.41
C CYS A 106 -8.49 -5.38 -3.65
N MET A 107 -8.35 -4.06 -3.48
CA MET A 107 -8.42 -3.10 -4.57
C MET A 107 -7.09 -2.34 -4.61
N VAL A 108 -6.48 -2.27 -5.80
CA VAL A 108 -5.22 -1.56 -5.99
C VAL A 108 -5.48 -0.32 -6.82
N THR A 109 -5.05 0.84 -6.31
CA THR A 109 -5.11 2.12 -7.02
C THR A 109 -3.71 2.52 -7.43
N THR A 110 -3.50 2.73 -8.74
CA THR A 110 -2.21 3.16 -9.29
C THR A 110 -2.42 3.98 -10.56
N ASN A 111 -1.47 4.87 -10.83
CA ASN A 111 -1.38 5.64 -12.07
C ASN A 111 -0.48 4.92 -13.12
N MET A 112 0.04 3.74 -12.79
CA MET A 112 0.88 2.92 -13.66
C MET A 112 0.06 1.80 -14.30
N VAL A 113 0.42 1.42 -15.53
CA VAL A 113 -0.17 0.23 -16.16
C VAL A 113 0.35 -1.01 -15.44
N LEU A 114 -0.55 -1.70 -14.75
CA LEU A 114 -0.26 -2.93 -14.02
C LEU A 114 0.22 -4.03 -14.99
N GLN A 115 1.42 -4.56 -14.75
CA GLN A 115 1.91 -5.80 -15.40
C GLN A 115 2.07 -6.96 -14.40
N ASP A 116 1.68 -6.74 -13.15
CA ASP A 116 2.17 -7.53 -12.02
C ASP A 116 1.42 -8.84 -11.75
N VAL A 117 0.23 -8.98 -12.33
CA VAL A 117 -0.63 -10.15 -12.13
C VAL A 117 -0.87 -10.85 -13.46
N LYS A 118 0.17 -11.51 -13.98
CA LYS A 118 -0.08 -12.76 -14.70
C LYS A 118 -0.48 -13.78 -13.64
N THR A 119 -1.77 -13.94 -13.47
CA THR A 119 -2.38 -15.02 -12.68
C THR A 119 -1.97 -16.35 -13.30
N GLU A 120 -0.83 -16.89 -12.86
CA GLU A 120 -0.64 -18.35 -12.84
C GLU A 120 -1.30 -18.84 -11.54
N ILE A 121 -2.64 -18.88 -11.55
CA ILE A 121 -3.44 -19.66 -10.60
C ILE A 121 -3.77 -20.98 -11.29
#